data_AF-A0A0K0FW59-F1
#
_entry.id   AF-A0A0K0FW59-F1
#
_cell.length_a   1.000
_cell.length_b   1.000
_cell.length_c   1.000
_cell.angle_alpha   90.00
_cell.angle_beta   90.00
_cell.angle_gamma   90.00
#
_symmetry.space_group_name_H-M   'P 1'
#
loop_
_entity.id
_entity.type
_entity.pdbx_description
1 polymer ?
#
loop_
_entity_poly.entity_id
_entity_poly.type
_entity_poly.pdbx_seq_one_letter_code
_entity_poly.pdbx_strand_id
1 'polypeptide(L)'
;MIVSGDDLSQENMKFIESLKYRFPLAYAKHEYDVESGLITTPVITTINREPEKLPFYSIPIREKDEANNIIRNWIKAGVLEPTNSTLLQPTMIISKKDDPINRKRFIADVRAANSITIPIRYKPPEI
;
A
#
# COMPACT_ATOMS: atom_id res chain seq x y z
N MET A 1 -6.65 17.97 -4.99
CA MET A 1 -6.71 19.37 -4.50
C MET A 1 -5.70 19.46 -3.36
N ILE A 2 -4.48 19.87 -3.65
CA ILE A 2 -3.43 20.02 -2.63
C ILE A 2 -3.63 21.39 -2.01
N VAL A 3 -4.15 21.43 -0.79
CA VAL A 3 -4.20 22.67 0.00
C VAL A 3 -2.83 22.81 0.65
N SER A 4 -1.89 23.40 -0.08
CA SER A 4 -0.61 23.86 0.47
C SER A 4 -0.74 25.35 0.75
N GLY A 5 -1.00 25.69 2.01
CA GLY A 5 -1.06 27.04 2.53
C GLY A 5 -0.96 26.98 4.04
N ASP A 6 0.19 27.37 4.58
CA ASP A 6 0.57 27.30 5.99
C ASP A 6 -0.19 28.30 6.90
N ASP A 7 -1.48 28.49 6.67
CA ASP A 7 -2.37 29.18 7.62
C ASP A 7 -3.79 28.61 7.53
N LEU A 8 -4.16 27.78 8.50
CA LEU A 8 -5.56 27.36 8.66
C LEU A 8 -6.35 28.52 9.26
N SER A 9 -6.93 29.35 8.38
CA SER A 9 -7.96 30.30 8.81
C SER A 9 -9.04 29.56 9.61
N GLN A 10 -9.62 30.23 10.63
CA GLN A 10 -10.70 29.64 11.42
C GLN A 10 -11.88 29.17 10.54
N GLU A 11 -12.08 29.81 9.39
CA GLU A 11 -13.08 29.43 8.39
C GLU A 11 -12.75 28.10 7.72
N ASN A 12 -11.48 27.85 7.37
CA ASN A 12 -11.04 26.57 6.80
C ASN A 12 -11.26 25.43 7.79
N MET A 13 -10.96 25.64 9.08
CA MET A 13 -11.21 24.63 10.12
C MET A 13 -12.69 24.29 10.26
N LYS A 14 -13.56 25.31 10.34
CA LYS A 14 -15.02 25.11 10.38
C LYS A 14 -15.53 24.36 9.15
N PHE A 15 -15.00 24.70 7.97
CA PHE A 15 -15.36 24.02 6.74
C PHE A 15 -14.94 22.55 6.75
N ILE A 16 -13.70 22.24 7.14
CA ILE A 16 -13.20 20.87 7.28
C ILE A 16 -14.04 20.08 8.29
N GLU A 17 -14.37 20.66 9.45
CA GLU A 17 -15.23 20.03 10.44
C GLU A 17 -16.62 19.72 9.89
N SER A 18 -17.21 20.65 9.14
CA SER A 18 -18.50 20.44 8.48
C SER A 18 -18.46 19.29 7.46
N LEU A 19 -17.36 19.15 6.71
CA LEU A 19 -17.16 18.04 5.78
C LEU A 19 -16.99 16.71 6.51
N LYS A 20 -16.19 16.69 7.58
CA LYS A 20 -15.98 15.48 8.40
C LYS A 20 -17.27 15.01 9.06
N TYR A 21 -18.12 15.93 9.50
CA TYR A 21 -19.44 15.63 10.05
C TYR A 21 -20.40 15.11 8.98
N ARG A 22 -20.42 15.74 7.81
CA ARG A 22 -21.32 15.38 6.70
C ARG A 22 -20.95 14.06 6.03
N PHE A 23 -19.65 13.77 5.90
CA PHE A 23 -19.13 12.60 5.20
C PHE A 23 -18.13 11.81 6.06
N PRO A 24 -18.58 11.18 7.16
CA PRO A 24 -17.71 10.57 8.17
C PRO A 24 -16.95 9.32 7.69
N LEU A 25 -17.34 8.75 6.55
CA LEU A 25 -16.74 7.54 5.95
C LEU A 25 -15.97 7.85 4.65
N ALA A 26 -15.92 9.11 4.22
CA ALA A 26 -15.30 9.49 2.94
C ALA A 26 -13.80 9.84 3.06
N TYR A 27 -13.20 9.65 4.23
CA TYR A 27 -11.80 9.93 4.49
C TYR A 27 -11.23 8.88 5.44
N ALA A 28 -9.94 8.57 5.27
CA ALA A 28 -9.22 7.70 6.19
C ALA A 28 -8.93 8.44 7.50
N LYS A 29 -9.31 7.84 8.62
CA LYS A 29 -9.07 8.34 9.98
C LYS A 29 -7.66 8.01 10.48
N HIS A 30 -7.10 6.91 10.00
CA HIS A 30 -5.73 6.48 10.29
C HIS A 30 -5.17 5.64 9.14
N GLU A 31 -3.89 5.29 9.22
CA GLU A 31 -3.16 4.60 8.14
C GLU A 31 -3.67 3.19 7.79
N TYR A 32 -4.32 2.50 8.72
CA TYR A 32 -4.94 1.18 8.49
C TYR A 32 -6.47 1.26 8.36
N ASP A 33 -7.02 2.44 8.07
CA ASP A 33 -8.47 2.64 7.90
C ASP A 33 -8.84 2.21 6.48
N VAL A 34 -8.89 0.88 6.29
CA VAL A 34 -9.11 0.23 5.01
C VAL A 34 -10.37 -0.61 5.12
N GLU A 35 -11.28 -0.42 4.17
CA GLU A 35 -12.49 -1.21 4.01
C GLU A 35 -12.57 -1.80 2.59
N SER A 36 -13.40 -2.83 2.42
CA SER A 36 -13.64 -3.44 1.13
C SER A 36 -14.34 -2.46 0.18
N GLY A 37 -13.74 -2.20 -0.97
CA GLY A 37 -14.35 -1.40 -2.02
C GLY A 37 -15.47 -2.14 -2.75
N LEU A 38 -16.44 -1.40 -3.30
CA LEU A 38 -17.49 -1.95 -4.16
C LEU A 38 -16.98 -2.32 -5.56
N ILE A 39 -15.86 -1.71 -5.99
CA ILE A 39 -15.26 -1.94 -7.31
C ILE A 39 -14.32 -3.13 -7.19
N THR A 40 -14.60 -4.18 -7.96
CA THR A 40 -13.72 -5.35 -8.07
C THR A 40 -12.70 -5.16 -9.18
N THR A 41 -11.50 -5.69 -8.98
CA THR A 41 -10.48 -5.75 -10.01
C THR A 41 -10.65 -7.03 -10.85
N PRO A 42 -10.36 -6.99 -12.16
CA PRO A 42 -10.35 -8.19 -12.98
C PRO A 42 -9.23 -9.14 -12.54
N VAL A 43 -9.39 -10.42 -12.88
CA VAL A 43 -8.35 -11.44 -12.63
C VAL A 43 -7.08 -11.07 -13.40
N ILE A 44 -5.94 -11.10 -12.70
CA ILE A 44 -4.62 -10.85 -13.30
C ILE A 44 -4.32 -12.00 -14.27
N THR A 45 -4.18 -11.68 -15.56
CA THR A 45 -3.86 -12.67 -16.58
C THR A 45 -2.34 -12.70 -16.83
N THR A 46 -1.75 -13.89 -16.88
CA THR A 46 -0.34 -14.08 -17.23
C THR A 46 -0.20 -14.64 -18.64
N ILE A 47 0.93 -14.39 -19.28
CA ILE A 47 1.37 -15.18 -20.44
C ILE A 47 1.51 -16.65 -20.01
N ASN A 48 1.39 -17.59 -20.93
CA ASN A 48 1.46 -19.03 -20.66
C ASN A 48 2.89 -19.47 -20.28
N ARG A 49 3.34 -19.03 -19.11
CA ARG A 49 4.64 -19.27 -18.49
C ARG A 49 4.41 -19.42 -17.00
N GLU A 50 4.96 -20.50 -16.44
CA GLU A 50 4.94 -20.72 -15.00
C GLU A 50 5.74 -19.62 -14.27
N PRO A 51 5.22 -19.05 -13.17
CA PRO A 51 5.93 -18.03 -12.42
C PRO A 51 7.17 -18.62 -11.75
N GLU A 52 8.28 -17.88 -11.82
CA GLU A 52 9.52 -18.31 -11.19
C GLU A 52 9.45 -18.17 -9.67
N LYS A 53 9.94 -19.19 -8.96
CA LYS A 53 10.13 -19.12 -7.52
C LYS A 53 11.39 -18.34 -7.22
N LEU A 54 11.22 -17.14 -6.65
CA LEU A 54 12.35 -16.30 -6.26
C LEU A 54 12.81 -16.61 -4.83
N PRO A 55 14.10 -16.40 -4.52
CA PRO A 55 14.62 -16.60 -3.16
C PRO A 55 14.16 -15.49 -2.20
N PHE A 56 14.10 -15.80 -0.91
CA PHE A 56 13.92 -14.78 0.13
C PHE A 56 15.18 -13.96 0.34
N TYR A 57 15.01 -12.66 0.57
CA TYR A 57 16.07 -11.81 1.11
C TYR A 57 16.00 -11.82 2.63
N SER A 58 17.16 -11.97 3.28
CA SER A 58 17.25 -11.90 4.72
C SER A 58 17.02 -10.48 5.21
N ILE A 59 16.12 -10.32 6.17
CA ILE A 59 15.92 -9.04 6.87
C ILE A 59 16.96 -8.95 8.00
N PRO A 60 17.67 -7.81 8.16
CA PRO A 60 18.58 -7.61 9.28
C PRO A 60 17.88 -7.83 10.62
N ILE A 61 18.57 -8.46 11.58
CA ILE A 61 18.00 -8.81 12.90
C ILE A 61 17.38 -7.59 13.59
N ARG A 62 18.05 -6.43 13.50
CA ARG A 62 17.59 -5.17 14.09
C ARG A 62 16.25 -4.68 13.52
N GLU A 63 15.94 -5.01 12.27
CA GLU A 63 14.72 -4.56 11.59
C GLU A 63 13.61 -5.61 11.63
N LYS A 64 13.89 -6.82 12.15
CA LYS A 64 12.97 -7.95 12.15
C LYS A 64 11.68 -7.66 12.94
N ASP A 65 11.79 -7.03 14.10
CA ASP A 65 10.62 -6.74 14.94
C ASP A 65 9.71 -5.69 14.29
N GLU A 66 10.30 -4.67 13.69
CA GLU A 66 9.57 -3.65 12.95
C GLU A 66 8.88 -4.23 11.71
N ALA A 67 9.59 -5.06 10.94
CA ALA A 67 9.04 -5.78 9.80
C ALA A 67 7.81 -6.62 10.21
N ASN A 68 7.95 -7.40 11.28
CA ASN A 68 6.87 -8.24 11.81
C ASN A 68 5.68 -7.40 12.28
N ASN A 69 5.91 -6.24 12.90
CA ASN A 69 4.83 -5.35 13.33
C ASN A 69 4.06 -4.77 12.15
N ILE A 70 4.74 -4.35 11.08
CA ILE A 70 4.08 -3.88 9.86
C ILE A 70 3.18 -4.98 9.27
N ILE A 71 3.71 -6.21 9.15
CA ILE A 71 2.96 -7.35 8.61
C ILE A 71 1.75 -7.66 9.49
N ARG A 72 1.92 -7.72 10.82
CA ARG A 72 0.81 -7.96 11.76
C ARG A 72 -0.28 -6.90 11.65
N ASN A 73 0.09 -5.63 11.50
CA ASN A 73 -0.88 -4.55 11.34
C ASN A 73 -1.67 -4.69 10.04
N TRP A 74 -1.02 -5.08 8.94
CA TRP A 74 -1.71 -5.33 7.67
C TRP A 74 -2.61 -6.57 7.70
N ILE A 75 -2.20 -7.62 8.41
CA ILE A 75 -3.07 -8.79 8.65
C ILE A 75 -4.31 -8.36 9.47
N LYS A 76 -4.10 -7.59 10.55
CA LYS A 76 -5.19 -7.07 11.37
C LYS A 76 -6.14 -6.15 10.58
N ALA A 77 -5.59 -5.38 9.64
CA ALA A 77 -6.36 -4.51 8.75
C ALA A 77 -7.08 -5.26 7.62
N GLY A 78 -6.90 -6.58 7.49
CA GLY A 78 -7.51 -7.37 6.42
C GLY A 78 -6.88 -7.17 5.04
N VAL A 79 -5.70 -6.54 4.96
CA VAL A 79 -4.99 -6.30 3.70
C VAL A 79 -4.13 -7.50 3.29
N LEU A 80 -3.58 -8.23 4.28
CA LEU A 80 -2.80 -9.44 4.07
C LEU A 80 -3.47 -10.64 4.73
N GLU A 81 -3.29 -11.81 4.13
CA GLU A 81 -3.70 -13.09 4.70
C GLU A 81 -2.57 -14.14 4.61
N PRO A 82 -2.50 -15.09 5.56
CA PRO A 82 -1.65 -16.25 5.41
C PRO A 82 -2.07 -17.09 4.19
N THR A 83 -1.10 -17.50 3.38
CA THR A 83 -1.34 -18.31 2.17
C THR A 83 -0.41 -19.52 2.12
N ASN A 84 -0.84 -20.57 1.42
CA ASN A 84 -0.06 -21.75 1.09
C ASN A 84 0.45 -21.73 -0.37
N SER A 85 0.50 -20.55 -0.99
CA SER A 85 1.02 -20.36 -2.35
C SER A 85 2.41 -20.96 -2.53
N THR A 86 2.61 -21.63 -3.67
CA THR A 86 3.92 -22.12 -4.12
C THR A 86 4.79 -21.01 -4.71
N LEU A 87 4.16 -19.88 -5.04
CA LEU A 87 4.80 -18.70 -5.61
C LEU A 87 5.27 -17.78 -4.50
N LEU A 88 6.54 -17.41 -4.58
CA LEU A 88 7.17 -16.57 -3.60
C LEU A 88 7.81 -15.35 -4.27
N GLN A 89 7.48 -14.17 -3.76
CA GLN A 89 8.11 -12.92 -4.13
C GLN A 89 9.01 -12.44 -2.98
N PRO A 90 10.24 -11.96 -3.26
CA PRO A 90 11.10 -11.40 -2.23
C PRO A 90 10.48 -10.14 -1.62
N THR A 91 10.72 -9.93 -0.34
CA THR A 91 10.25 -8.76 0.39
C THR A 91 11.43 -8.02 1.03
N MET A 92 11.27 -6.71 1.19
CA MET A 92 12.30 -5.81 1.68
C MET A 92 11.67 -4.78 2.62
N ILE A 93 12.47 -4.33 3.58
CA ILE A 93 12.13 -3.21 4.45
C ILE A 93 13.05 -2.05 4.08
N ILE A 94 12.47 -0.91 3.70
CA ILE A 94 13.24 0.25 3.25
C ILE A 94 12.76 1.50 3.99
N SER A 95 13.70 2.31 4.48
CA SER A 95 13.41 3.65 4.99
C SER A 95 13.07 4.60 3.85
N LYS A 96 11.99 5.37 3.96
CA LYS A 96 11.77 6.46 3.01
C LYS A 96 12.79 7.57 3.27
N LYS A 97 13.48 8.00 2.21
CA LYS A 97 14.39 9.15 2.27
C LYS A 97 13.61 10.40 2.71
N ASP A 98 14.22 11.21 3.58
CA ASP A 98 13.69 12.47 4.09
C ASP A 98 12.37 12.34 4.88
N ASP A 99 12.07 11.14 5.40
CA ASP A 99 10.97 10.93 6.33
C ASP A 99 11.41 11.37 7.74
N PRO A 100 10.76 12.38 8.35
CA PRO A 100 11.14 12.89 9.68
C PRO A 100 11.08 11.82 10.77
N ILE A 101 10.25 10.78 10.56
CA ILE A 101 10.02 9.71 11.53
C ILE A 101 10.89 8.47 11.18
N ASN A 102 11.66 8.53 10.08
CA ASN A 102 12.45 7.41 9.54
C ASN A 102 11.60 6.14 9.38
N ARG A 103 10.35 6.31 8.93
CA ARG A 103 9.40 5.23 8.82
C ARG A 103 9.89 4.17 7.84
N LYS A 104 9.90 2.92 8.29
CA LYS A 104 10.14 1.75 7.44
C LYS A 104 8.91 1.38 6.63
N ARG A 105 9.15 0.96 5.39
CA ARG A 105 8.12 0.49 4.45
C ARG A 105 8.39 -0.94 4.08
N PHE A 106 7.35 -1.75 4.13
CA PHE A 106 7.37 -3.10 3.56
C PHE A 106 7.12 -3.04 2.06
N ILE A 107 8.04 -3.62 1.28
CA ILE A 107 8.05 -3.58 -0.18
C ILE A 107 8.21 -5.00 -0.70
N ALA A 108 7.34 -5.41 -1.62
CA ALA A 108 7.50 -6.64 -2.38
C ALA A 108 8.22 -6.34 -3.70
N ASP A 109 9.22 -7.15 -4.05
CA ASP A 109 9.82 -7.12 -5.38
C ASP A 109 8.97 -7.95 -6.33
N VAL A 110 8.12 -7.27 -7.11
CA VAL A 110 7.18 -7.90 -8.05
C VAL A 110 7.66 -7.87 -9.50
N ARG A 111 8.95 -7.61 -9.75
CA ARG A 111 9.49 -7.48 -11.13
C ARG A 111 9.30 -8.76 -11.95
N ALA A 112 9.55 -9.92 -11.35
CA ALA A 112 9.36 -11.21 -12.03
C ALA A 112 7.88 -11.46 -12.36
N ALA A 113 6.97 -11.18 -11.41
CA ALA A 113 5.53 -11.28 -11.64
C ALA A 113 5.08 -10.34 -12.78
N ASN A 114 5.52 -9.08 -12.75
CA ASN A 114 5.21 -8.10 -13.80
C ASN A 114 5.70 -8.54 -15.19
N SER A 115 6.83 -9.26 -15.28
CA SER A 115 7.37 -9.71 -16.57
C SER A 115 6.50 -10.74 -17.28
N ILE A 116 5.66 -11.46 -16.53
CA ILE A 116 4.75 -12.49 -17.07
C ILE A 116 3.29 -12.02 -17.11
N THR A 117 2.95 -10.91 -16.45
CA THR A 117 1.59 -10.36 -16.46
C THR A 117 1.30 -9.70 -17.81
N ILE A 118 0.11 -9.97 -18.38
CA ILE A 118 -0.35 -9.29 -19.60
C ILE A 118 -0.68 -7.83 -19.25
N PRO A 119 -0.05 -6.84 -19.90
CA PRO A 119 -0.25 -5.44 -19.54
C PRO A 119 -1.63 -4.94 -19.99
N ILE A 120 -2.37 -4.35 -19.06
CA ILE A 120 -3.58 -3.59 -19.37
C ILE A 120 -3.16 -2.18 -19.80
N ARG A 121 -3.37 -1.85 -21.08
CA ARG A 121 -3.05 -0.53 -21.63
C ARG A 121 -4.15 0.48 -21.30
N TYR A 122 -4.16 0.94 -20.06
CA TYR A 122 -4.94 2.11 -19.67
C TYR A 122 -4.08 3.36 -19.91
N LYS A 123 -4.53 4.28 -20.78
CA LYS A 123 -3.84 5.56 -20.99
C LYS A 123 -4.40 6.58 -19.99
N PRO A 124 -3.68 6.94 -18.90
CA PRO A 124 -4.11 8.03 -18.05
C PRO A 124 -4.12 9.33 -18.86
N PRO A 125 -5.00 10.30 -18.53
CA PRO A 125 -4.96 11.61 -19.17
C PRO A 125 -3.58 12.24 -18.95
N GLU A 126 -2.98 12.70 -20.04
CA GLU A 126 -1.75 13.49 -20.02
C GLU A 126 -2.12 14.94 -19.66
N ILE A 127 -1.35 15.56 -18.76
CA ILE A 127 -1.50 16.96 -18.34
C ILE A 127 -0.68 17.83 -19.27
#